data_AF-A0A9D4TDH3-F1
#
_entry.id   AF-A0A9D4TDH3-F1
#
_cell.length_a   1.000
_cell.length_b   1.000
_cell.length_c   1.000
_cell.angle_alpha   90.00
_cell.angle_beta   90.00
_cell.angle_gamma   90.00
#
_symmetry.space_group_name_H-M   'P 1'
#
loop_
_entity.id
_entity.type
_entity.pdbx_description
1 polymer ?
#
loop_
_entity_poly.entity_id
_entity_poly.type
_entity_poly.pdbx_seq_one_letter_code
_entity_poly.pdbx_strand_id
1 'polypeptide(L)'
;MGGTPGRRSIAFWHHALVGHPGHDAVNSIARDSIDQESPTPPGMNIRDALLTYPDIALHYRLSRLTFPPPHKSLSQHHQHLWRQLQAHTFFTPARLALFDPGTYSPAGE
;
A
#
# COMPACT_ATOMS: atom_id res chain seq x y z
N MET A 1 -19.90 29.04 -31.63
CA MET A 1 -19.70 27.85 -30.78
C MET A 1 -18.32 27.98 -30.13
N GLY A 2 -18.25 28.41 -28.87
CA GLY A 2 -17.00 28.51 -28.13
C GLY A 2 -16.84 27.28 -27.23
N GLY A 3 -15.95 26.37 -27.59
CA GLY A 3 -15.60 25.22 -26.74
C GLY A 3 -14.79 25.69 -25.53
N THR A 4 -15.18 25.27 -24.33
CA THR A 4 -14.45 25.57 -23.09
C THR A 4 -13.06 24.92 -23.19
N PRO A 5 -11.95 25.67 -23.00
CA PRO A 5 -10.62 25.08 -23.06
C PRO A 5 -10.48 24.01 -21.95
N GLY A 6 -9.97 22.83 -22.34
CA GLY A 6 -9.78 21.70 -21.43
C GLY A 6 -8.87 22.09 -20.28
N ARG A 7 -9.36 21.94 -19.04
CA ARG A 7 -8.57 22.19 -17.83
C ARG A 7 -7.38 21.24 -17.79
N ARG A 8 -6.17 21.79 -17.72
CA ARG A 8 -4.94 21.04 -17.50
C ARG A 8 -4.68 20.98 -16.00
N SER A 9 -4.57 19.77 -15.45
CA SER A 9 -4.18 19.53 -14.06
C SER A 9 -2.80 18.90 -14.01
N ILE A 10 -1.97 19.34 -13.06
CA ILE A 10 -0.63 18.79 -12.81
C ILE A 10 -0.60 18.32 -11.36
N ALA A 11 -0.12 17.11 -11.13
CA ALA A 11 0.07 16.55 -9.80
C ALA A 11 1.56 16.61 -9.42
N PHE A 12 1.85 16.94 -8.16
CA PHE A 12 3.20 16.95 -7.61
C PHE A 12 3.27 16.02 -6.40
N TRP A 13 4.21 15.09 -6.43
CA TRP A 13 4.49 14.20 -5.31
C TRP A 13 5.55 14.83 -4.40
N HIS A 14 5.23 14.96 -3.12
CA HIS A 14 6.15 15.42 -2.09
C HIS A 14 6.44 14.29 -1.11
N HIS A 15 7.65 14.28 -0.54
CA HIS A 15 8.02 13.30 0.47
C HIS A 15 7.29 13.59 1.80
N ALA A 16 6.69 12.57 2.41
CA ALA A 16 5.80 12.72 3.56
C ALA A 16 6.42 13.33 4.83
N LEU A 17 7.76 13.42 4.91
CA LEU A 17 8.49 14.06 6.02
C LEU A 17 8.71 15.56 5.82
N VAL A 18 8.45 16.09 4.63
CA VAL A 18 8.50 17.52 4.36
C VAL A 18 7.14 18.09 4.76
N GLY A 19 7.05 18.64 5.97
CA GLY A 19 5.83 19.24 6.52
C GLY A 19 5.35 20.37 5.61
N HIS A 20 4.30 20.09 4.83
CA HIS A 20 3.62 21.09 4.02
C HIS A 20 2.28 21.41 4.72
N PRO A 21 2.00 22.67 5.09
CA PRO A 21 0.84 23.00 5.92
C PRO A 21 -0.49 22.49 5.38
N GLY A 22 -0.66 22.51 4.04
CA GLY A 22 -1.84 21.93 3.38
C GLY A 22 -1.93 20.41 3.48
N HIS A 23 -0.80 19.69 3.44
CA HIS A 23 -0.77 18.23 3.59
C HIS A 23 -1.08 17.84 5.04
N ASP A 24 -0.54 18.59 6.01
CA ASP A 24 -0.79 18.34 7.43
C ASP A 24 -2.26 18.61 7.81
N ALA A 25 -2.86 19.68 7.28
CA ALA A 25 -4.28 19.98 7.47
C ALA A 25 -5.20 18.92 6.86
N VAL A 26 -4.92 18.50 5.62
CA VAL A 26 -5.67 17.41 4.97
C VAL A 26 -5.51 16.09 5.72
N ASN A 27 -4.31 15.79 6.20
CA ASN A 27 -4.05 14.60 7.00
C ASN A 27 -4.80 14.62 8.35
N SER A 28 -4.95 15.78 8.98
CA SER A 28 -5.80 15.93 10.18
C SER A 28 -7.27 15.67 9.86
N ILE A 29 -7.82 16.32 8.84
CA ILE A 29 -9.23 16.15 8.44
C ILE A 29 -9.51 14.70 8.03
N ALA A 30 -8.60 14.07 7.30
CA ALA A 30 -8.73 12.67 6.91
C ALA A 30 -8.75 11.75 8.13
N ARG A 31 -7.96 12.04 9.17
CA ARG A 31 -7.97 11.28 10.43
C ARG A 31 -9.26 11.48 11.21
N ASP A 32 -9.71 12.72 11.35
CA ASP A 32 -10.97 13.03 12.04
C ASP A 32 -12.18 12.38 11.33
N SER A 33 -12.09 12.16 10.02
CA SER A 33 -13.12 11.46 9.24
C SER A 33 -13.16 9.95 9.47
N ILE A 34 -12.08 9.32 9.95
CA ILE A 34 -12.06 7.87 10.25
C ILE A 34 -12.94 7.58 11.46
N ASP A 35 -12.94 8.46 12.45
CA ASP A 35 -13.72 8.28 13.68
C ASP A 35 -15.24 8.47 13.47
N GLN A 36 -15.64 8.98 12.29
CA GLN A 36 -17.03 9.29 11.92
C GLN A 36 -17.70 8.17 11.09
N GLU A 37 -17.06 7.01 10.92
CA GLU A 37 -17.57 5.96 10.04
C GLU A 37 -18.91 5.34 10.55
N SER A 38 -19.76 4.96 9.58
CA SER A 38 -21.11 4.44 9.76
C SER A 38 -21.16 3.24 10.73
N PRO A 39 -22.26 3.03 11.50
CA PRO A 39 -22.36 1.91 12.41
C PRO A 39 -22.13 0.59 11.66
N THR A 40 -21.36 -0.30 12.27
CA THR A 40 -21.06 -1.61 11.69
C THR A 40 -22.36 -2.34 11.34
N PRO A 41 -22.55 -2.80 10.08
CA PRO A 41 -23.78 -3.46 9.69
C PRO A 41 -24.06 -4.69 10.56
N PRO A 42 -25.33 -4.91 10.99
CA PRO A 42 -25.67 -6.02 11.86
C PRO A 42 -25.37 -7.35 11.16
N GLY A 43 -24.57 -8.19 11.82
CA GLY A 43 -24.12 -9.49 11.31
C GLY A 43 -22.66 -9.55 10.85
N MET A 44 -21.95 -8.43 10.81
CA MET A 44 -20.51 -8.42 10.55
C MET A 44 -19.76 -8.92 11.79
N ASN A 45 -18.97 -10.00 11.66
CA ASN A 45 -18.12 -10.49 12.75
C ASN A 45 -16.90 -9.58 12.88
N ILE A 46 -17.04 -8.53 13.68
CA ILE A 46 -16.02 -7.47 13.88
C ILE A 46 -14.72 -8.04 14.46
N ARG A 47 -14.74 -9.22 15.09
CA ARG A 47 -13.58 -9.82 15.76
C ARG A 47 -12.41 -10.11 14.82
N ASP A 48 -12.70 -10.37 13.53
CA ASP A 48 -11.67 -10.61 12.51
C ASP A 48 -11.48 -9.39 11.58
N ALA A 49 -12.24 -8.31 11.79
CA ALA A 49 -12.16 -7.13 10.96
C ALA A 49 -10.97 -6.27 11.40
N LEU A 50 -10.01 -6.09 10.48
CA LEU A 50 -8.84 -5.23 10.67
C LEU A 50 -9.25 -3.76 10.55
N LEU A 51 -9.96 -3.25 11.56
CA LEU A 51 -10.58 -1.92 11.53
C LEU A 51 -9.65 -0.80 12.01
N THR A 52 -8.71 -1.12 12.89
CA THR A 52 -7.79 -0.11 13.43
C THR A 52 -6.42 -0.22 12.77
N TYR A 53 -5.75 0.93 12.60
CA TYR A 53 -4.36 0.95 12.12
C TYR A 53 -3.41 -0.01 12.86
N PRO A 54 -3.39 -0.05 14.21
CA PRO A 54 -2.51 -0.99 14.92
C PRO A 54 -2.88 -2.45 14.65
N ASP A 55 -4.16 -2.81 14.53
CA ASP A 55 -4.58 -4.19 14.23
C ASP A 55 -4.16 -4.59 12.81
N ILE A 56 -4.36 -3.70 11.82
CA ILE A 56 -3.90 -3.88 10.45
C ILE A 56 -2.38 -4.11 10.41
N ALA A 57 -1.62 -3.22 11.06
CA ALA A 57 -0.16 -3.32 11.08
C ALA A 57 0.33 -4.60 11.78
N LEU A 58 -0.30 -4.98 12.89
CA LEU A 58 0.02 -6.19 13.64
C LEU A 58 -0.32 -7.45 12.84
N HIS A 59 -1.48 -7.50 12.18
CA HIS A 59 -1.85 -8.60 11.29
C HIS A 59 -0.81 -8.83 10.21
N TYR A 60 -0.43 -7.79 9.45
CA TYR A 60 0.59 -7.94 8.42
C TYR A 60 1.97 -8.26 9.00
N ARG A 61 2.31 -7.80 10.20
CA ARG A 61 3.55 -8.16 10.88
C ARG A 61 3.57 -9.63 11.29
N LEU A 62 2.51 -10.14 11.91
CA LEU A 62 2.39 -11.53 12.31
C LEU A 62 2.36 -12.48 11.10
N SER A 63 1.64 -12.11 10.05
CA SER A 63 1.63 -12.87 8.78
C SER A 63 3.03 -13.03 8.19
N ARG A 64 3.91 -12.04 8.35
CA ARG A 64 5.32 -12.12 7.89
C ARG A 64 6.23 -12.96 8.79
N LEU A 65 5.81 -13.29 10.02
CA LEU A 65 6.56 -14.13 10.97
C LEU A 65 6.28 -15.63 10.78
N THR A 66 5.36 -15.99 9.90
CA THR A 66 5.12 -17.40 9.51
C THR A 66 6.33 -18.03 8.82
N PHE A 67 7.16 -17.21 8.18
CA PHE A 67 8.38 -17.65 7.51
C PHE A 67 9.63 -17.34 8.35
N PRO A 68 10.63 -18.24 8.36
CA PRO A 68 11.84 -18.03 9.15
C PRO A 68 12.64 -16.81 8.64
N PRO A 69 13.33 -16.09 9.52
CA PRO A 69 14.17 -14.96 9.12
C PRO A 69 15.27 -15.41 8.14
N PRO A 70 15.75 -14.52 7.26
CA PRO A 70 16.79 -14.86 6.31
C PRO A 70 18.05 -15.34 7.03
N HIS A 71 18.64 -16.45 6.56
CA HIS A 71 19.86 -17.00 7.14
C HIS A 71 21.03 -16.02 7.00
N LYS A 72 21.93 -15.98 8.00
CA LYS A 72 23.04 -15.02 8.06
C LYS A 72 24.05 -15.15 6.92
N SER A 73 24.07 -16.31 6.25
CA SER A 73 24.93 -16.55 5.08
C SER A 73 24.40 -15.95 3.77
N LEU A 74 23.17 -15.43 3.76
CA LEU A 74 22.60 -14.78 2.57
C LEU A 74 23.18 -13.38 2.39
N SER A 75 23.52 -13.04 1.14
CA SER A 75 23.85 -11.66 0.77
C SER A 75 22.68 -10.72 1.03
N GLN A 76 22.95 -9.44 1.25
CA GLN A 76 21.91 -8.42 1.53
C GLN A 76 20.80 -8.41 0.46
N HIS A 77 21.17 -8.66 -0.81
CA HIS A 77 20.23 -8.78 -1.93
C HIS A 77 19.27 -9.97 -1.74
N HIS A 78 19.79 -11.17 -1.45
CA HIS A 78 18.95 -12.34 -1.20
C HIS A 78 18.09 -12.19 0.06
N GLN A 79 18.59 -11.50 1.09
CA GLN A 79 17.80 -11.19 2.28
C GLN A 79 16.61 -10.27 1.96
N HIS A 80 16.78 -9.29 1.06
CA HIS A 80 15.70 -8.44 0.59
C HIS A 80 14.67 -9.21 -0.24
N LEU A 81 15.13 -10.00 -1.21
CA LEU A 81 14.26 -10.88 -2.00
C LEU A 81 13.45 -11.81 -1.12
N TRP A 82 14.09 -12.43 -0.13
CA TRP A 82 13.43 -13.29 0.84
C TRP A 82 12.31 -12.56 1.58
N ARG A 83 12.57 -11.35 2.10
CA ARG A 83 11.54 -10.53 2.75
C ARG A 83 10.38 -10.16 1.82
N GLN A 84 10.66 -9.88 0.55
CA GLN A 84 9.61 -9.58 -0.44
C GLN A 84 8.74 -10.81 -0.75
N LEU A 85 9.35 -12.00 -0.82
CA LEU A 85 8.62 -13.26 -0.98
C LEU A 85 7.73 -13.55 0.24
N GLN A 86 8.28 -13.42 1.45
CA GLN A 86 7.55 -13.59 2.71
C GLN A 86 6.37 -12.60 2.86
N ALA A 87 6.51 -11.40 2.31
CA ALA A 87 5.49 -10.37 2.33
C ALA A 87 4.50 -10.45 1.16
N HIS A 88 4.67 -11.40 0.23
CA HIS A 88 3.95 -11.45 -1.04
C HIS A 88 4.00 -10.14 -1.83
N THR A 89 5.10 -9.37 -1.72
CA THR A 89 5.33 -8.12 -2.44
C THR A 89 6.41 -8.24 -3.52
N PHE A 90 6.85 -9.46 -3.83
CA PHE A 90 7.80 -9.68 -4.91
C PHE A 90 7.16 -9.38 -6.26
N PHE A 91 7.81 -8.52 -7.05
CA PHE A 91 7.34 -8.07 -8.35
C PHE A 91 7.90 -8.96 -9.44
N THR A 92 7.15 -9.98 -9.84
CA THR A 92 7.45 -10.75 -11.05
C THR A 92 7.00 -9.95 -12.29
N PRO A 93 7.62 -10.15 -13.46
CA PRO A 93 7.16 -9.54 -14.72
C PRO A 93 5.68 -9.80 -14.99
N ALA A 94 5.21 -11.02 -14.71
CA ALA A 94 3.79 -11.37 -14.78
C ALA A 94 2.90 -10.52 -13.86
N ARG A 95 3.36 -10.23 -12.64
CA ARG A 95 2.63 -9.37 -11.71
C ARG A 95 2.69 -7.90 -12.11
N LEU A 96 3.79 -7.44 -12.68
CA LEU A 96 3.93 -6.09 -13.22
C LEU A 96 3.06 -5.87 -14.46
N ALA A 97 2.92 -6.89 -15.31
CA ALA A 97 2.03 -6.86 -16.48
C ALA A 97 0.54 -6.69 -16.10
N LEU A 98 0.14 -7.03 -14.87
CA LEU A 98 -1.21 -6.75 -14.37
C LEU A 98 -1.43 -5.26 -14.08
N PHE A 99 -0.37 -4.53 -13.71
CA PHE A 99 -0.45 -3.10 -13.40
C PHE A 99 -0.22 -2.24 -14.64
N ASP A 100 0.70 -2.65 -15.51
CA ASP A 100 1.06 -1.94 -16.74
C ASP A 100 1.19 -2.93 -17.92
N PRO A 101 0.07 -3.33 -18.52
CA PRO A 101 0.07 -4.27 -19.65
C PRO A 101 0.63 -3.58 -20.90
N GLY A 102 1.79 -4.07 -21.37
CA GLY A 102 2.46 -3.59 -22.59
C GLY A 102 3.93 -3.22 -22.37
N THR A 103 4.30 -2.79 -21.16
CA THR A 103 5.70 -2.53 -20.78
C THR A 103 6.39 -3.78 -20.23
N TYR A 104 5.63 -4.66 -19.58
CA TYR A 104 6.13 -5.91 -19.02
C TYR A 104 5.48 -7.12 -19.72
N SER A 105 6.30 -8.07 -20.20
CA SER A 105 5.80 -9.33 -20.73
C SER A 105 5.53 -10.32 -19.59
N PRO A 106 4.36 -11.00 -19.58
CA PRO A 106 4.07 -12.01 -18.56
C PRO A 106 4.83 -13.32 -18.77
N ALA A 107 5.32 -13.56 -19.99
CA ALA A 107 6.27 -14.62 -20.27
C ALA A 107 7.66 -14.08 -19.90
N GLY A 108 8.26 -14.62 -18.84
CA GLY A 108 9.70 -14.51 -18.68
C GLY A 108 10.34 -15.22 -19.87
N GLU A 109 11.13 -14.50 -20.66
CA GLU A 109 12.09 -15.14 -21.56
C GLU A 109 13.08 -16.00 -20.77
#